data_AF-A0A428WB42-F1
#
_entry.id   AF-A0A428WB42-F1
#
_cell.length_a   1.000
_cell.length_b   1.000
_cell.length_c   1.000
_cell.angle_alpha   90.00
_cell.angle_beta   90.00
_cell.angle_gamma   90.00
#
_symmetry.space_group_name_H-M   'P 1'
#
loop_
_entity.id
_entity.type
_entity.pdbx_description
1 polymer ?
#
loop_
_entity_poly.entity_id
_entity_poly.type
_entity_poly.pdbx_seq_one_letter_code
_entity_poly.pdbx_strand_id
1 'polypeptide(L)'
;MKGWALHLYLIAIFEAQAHRPRGFAVDNVRPLLYGSGQHTAWVDLLPAITATAPRSAGMRRQLVRALALLEQERLVALNGRTGFRGRYDHFRLLQEDGKTGQPWASPYTIPLTNDISPIDPAWIRPPGPVSGRSTAVTLPATFFLNGWVHVLSAAEITTYLMLCDLEARYPEARRGGVYANDPQRETWYGIHRDVYASHQQLAAYGLIERLDAPARRPDGTIARGAGQQMLQPYRFRTLSGGFDQSALTTVAHHLDPPRDAPDSRQ
;
A
#
# COMPACT_ATOMS: atom_id res chain seq x y z
N MET A 1 3.74 8.70 3.92
CA MET A 1 5.08 8.05 3.85
C MET A 1 5.78 8.42 2.55
N LYS A 2 7.10 8.67 2.59
CA LYS A 2 7.93 8.99 1.41
C LYS A 2 8.90 7.85 1.10
N GLY A 3 9.24 7.68 -0.18
CA GLY A 3 10.23 6.68 -0.61
C GLY A 3 9.79 5.24 -0.33
N TRP A 4 10.77 4.39 0.01
CA TRP A 4 10.62 2.94 0.10
C TRP A 4 10.07 2.43 1.46
N ALA A 5 9.69 3.34 2.37
CA ALA A 5 9.22 2.97 3.71
C ALA A 5 7.94 2.11 3.66
N LEU A 6 6.95 2.53 2.87
CA LEU A 6 5.68 1.80 2.72
C LEU A 6 5.92 0.39 2.17
N HIS A 7 6.75 0.28 1.15
CA HIS A 7 7.05 -1.00 0.53
C HIS A 7 7.82 -1.95 1.44
N LEU A 8 8.86 -1.44 2.11
CA LEU A 8 9.59 -2.22 3.11
C LEU A 8 8.65 -2.73 4.19
N TYR A 9 7.71 -1.88 4.63
CA TYR A 9 6.73 -2.26 5.63
C TYR A 9 5.79 -3.37 5.16
N LEU A 10 5.24 -3.26 3.94
CA LEU A 10 4.38 -4.29 3.36
C LEU A 10 5.11 -5.61 3.15
N ILE A 11 6.36 -5.58 2.68
CA ILE A 11 7.20 -6.78 2.55
C ILE A 11 7.43 -7.39 3.93
N ALA A 12 7.67 -6.57 4.95
CA ALA A 12 7.87 -7.06 6.31
C ALA A 12 6.63 -7.72 6.90
N ILE A 13 5.44 -7.16 6.67
CA ILE A 13 4.17 -7.78 7.04
C ILE A 13 3.98 -9.11 6.29
N PHE A 14 4.22 -9.13 4.98
CA PHE A 14 4.06 -10.35 4.18
C PHE A 14 5.01 -11.46 4.65
N GLU A 15 6.28 -11.12 4.88
CA GLU A 15 7.27 -12.06 5.41
C GLU A 15 6.84 -12.61 6.78
N ALA A 16 6.38 -11.73 7.66
CA ALA A 16 5.87 -12.10 8.97
C ALA A 16 4.69 -13.08 8.89
N GLN A 17 3.74 -12.81 7.99
CA GLN A 17 2.56 -13.64 7.75
C GLN A 17 2.89 -14.97 7.07
N ALA A 18 3.97 -15.05 6.29
CA ALA A 18 4.39 -16.28 5.63
C ALA A 18 5.05 -17.29 6.58
N HIS A 19 5.68 -16.82 7.68
CA HIS A 19 6.46 -17.68 8.59
C HIS A 19 5.72 -18.08 9.86
N ARG A 20 4.59 -17.45 10.19
CA ARG A 20 3.89 -17.66 11.46
C ARG A 20 2.38 -17.88 11.28
N PRO A 21 1.76 -18.74 12.12
CA PRO A 21 0.31 -18.85 12.16
C PRO A 21 -0.34 -17.59 12.73
N ARG A 22 -1.63 -17.38 12.44
CA ARG A 22 -2.40 -16.20 12.86
C ARG A 22 -2.41 -16.03 14.39
N GLY A 23 -2.46 -14.78 14.86
CA GLY A 23 -2.54 -14.46 16.29
C GLY A 23 -1.21 -14.48 17.07
N PHE A 24 -0.09 -14.81 16.43
CA PHE A 24 1.22 -14.79 17.08
C PHE A 24 1.97 -13.48 16.80
N ALA A 25 2.70 -13.01 17.81
CA ALA A 25 3.67 -11.93 17.64
C ALA A 25 4.82 -12.40 16.74
N VAL A 26 5.30 -11.51 15.87
CA VAL A 26 6.38 -11.83 14.95
C VAL A 26 7.65 -11.09 15.31
N ASP A 27 8.70 -11.87 15.60
CA ASP A 27 10.05 -11.37 15.76
C ASP A 27 10.82 -11.47 14.44
N ASN A 28 11.48 -10.38 14.07
CA ASN A 28 12.32 -10.31 12.88
C ASN A 28 13.67 -11.00 13.11
N VAL A 29 13.85 -12.14 12.46
CA VAL A 29 15.09 -12.93 12.52
C VAL A 29 16.08 -12.59 11.41
N ARG A 30 15.68 -11.76 10.43
CA ARG A 30 16.51 -11.47 9.26
C ARG A 30 17.53 -10.36 9.54
N PRO A 31 18.80 -10.56 9.15
CA PRO A 31 19.79 -9.49 9.19
C PRO A 31 19.50 -8.43 8.12
N LEU A 32 19.99 -7.21 8.34
CA LEU A 32 19.72 -6.11 7.40
C LEU A 32 20.47 -6.25 6.07
N LEU A 33 21.75 -6.65 6.10
CA LEU A 33 22.66 -6.58 4.93
C LEU A 33 23.35 -7.88 4.55
N TYR A 34 23.73 -8.70 5.53
CA TYR A 34 24.50 -9.91 5.27
C TYR A 34 23.73 -11.08 5.85
N GLY A 35 23.20 -11.93 4.96
CA GLY A 35 22.71 -13.23 5.34
C GLY A 35 23.85 -14.12 5.86
N SER A 36 23.59 -14.97 6.85
CA SER A 36 24.36 -16.19 6.99
C SER A 36 23.92 -17.18 5.89
N GLY A 37 24.74 -18.14 5.47
CA GLY A 37 24.56 -18.90 4.21
C GLY A 37 23.19 -19.55 3.93
N GLN A 38 22.30 -19.65 4.92
CA GLN A 38 20.92 -20.14 4.77
C GLN A 38 19.81 -19.07 4.92
N HIS A 39 20.16 -17.82 5.26
CA HIS A 39 19.20 -16.76 5.57
C HIS A 39 19.32 -15.58 4.60
N THR A 40 18.27 -15.31 3.83
CA THR A 40 18.14 -14.10 2.99
C THR A 40 18.02 -12.84 3.87
N ALA A 41 18.80 -11.80 3.57
CA ALA A 41 18.78 -10.53 4.30
C ALA A 41 17.71 -9.59 3.75
N TRP A 42 17.35 -8.54 4.50
CA TRP A 42 16.39 -7.53 4.05
C TRP A 42 16.81 -6.85 2.74
N VAL A 43 18.11 -6.65 2.55
CA VAL A 43 18.69 -6.08 1.32
C VAL A 43 18.39 -6.91 0.07
N ASP A 44 18.22 -8.23 0.22
CA ASP A 44 17.98 -9.16 -0.90
C ASP A 44 16.51 -9.18 -1.33
N LEU A 45 15.61 -8.74 -0.44
CA LEU A 45 14.17 -8.59 -0.73
C LEU A 45 13.84 -7.26 -1.40
N LEU A 46 14.85 -6.41 -1.66
CA LEU A 46 14.64 -5.13 -2.32
C LEU A 46 15.02 -5.20 -3.80
N PRO A 47 14.29 -4.48 -4.68
CA PRO A 47 14.65 -4.43 -6.09
C PRO A 47 16.06 -3.86 -6.23
N ALA A 48 16.91 -4.50 -7.03
CA ALA A 48 18.29 -4.06 -7.22
C ALA A 48 18.32 -2.72 -7.96
N ILE A 49 18.72 -1.64 -7.27
CA ILE A 49 18.64 -0.27 -7.81
C ILE A 49 19.73 0.01 -8.85
N THR A 50 20.87 -0.70 -8.82
CA THR A 50 21.91 -0.58 -9.84
C THR A 50 22.72 -1.87 -9.98
N ALA A 51 23.04 -2.26 -11.22
CA ALA A 51 23.99 -3.33 -11.52
C ALA A 51 25.47 -2.90 -11.36
N THR A 52 25.72 -1.60 -11.14
CA THR A 52 27.03 -0.95 -11.36
C THR A 52 27.73 -0.41 -10.10
N ALA A 53 27.14 -0.54 -8.92
CA ALA A 53 27.81 -0.21 -7.65
C ALA A 53 27.83 -1.44 -6.72
N PRO A 54 28.78 -1.55 -5.77
CA PRO A 54 28.68 -2.55 -4.72
C PRO A 54 27.32 -2.40 -4.03
N ARG A 55 26.47 -3.41 -4.23
CA ARG A 55 25.04 -3.51 -3.90
C ARG A 55 24.67 -3.02 -2.49
N SER A 56 25.65 -2.95 -1.58
CA SER A 56 25.47 -2.81 -0.14
C SER A 56 25.33 -1.37 0.37
N ALA A 57 26.10 -0.38 -0.10
CA ALA A 57 26.14 0.94 0.57
C ALA A 57 24.92 1.83 0.27
N GLY A 58 24.50 1.90 -1.00
CA GLY A 58 23.31 2.65 -1.41
C GLY A 58 22.03 2.05 -0.83
N MET A 59 21.88 0.74 -0.97
CA MET A 59 20.73 0.01 -0.45
C MET A 59 20.64 0.07 1.08
N ARG A 60 21.78 -0.02 1.78
CA ARG A 60 21.84 0.21 3.23
C ARG A 60 21.28 1.57 3.61
N ARG A 61 21.71 2.64 2.92
CA ARG A 61 21.21 4.01 3.22
C ARG A 61 19.70 4.10 3.01
N GLN A 62 19.18 3.47 1.96
CA GLN A 62 17.74 3.43 1.71
C GLN A 62 16.97 2.67 2.79
N LEU A 63 17.44 1.48 3.16
CA LEU A 63 16.86 0.68 4.25
C LEU A 63 16.88 1.44 5.58
N VAL A 64 18.01 2.04 5.94
CA VAL A 64 18.14 2.84 7.17
C VAL A 64 17.18 4.01 7.18
N ARG A 65 17.05 4.75 6.06
CA ARG A 65 16.09 5.86 5.94
C ARG A 65 14.65 5.38 6.02
N ALA A 66 14.33 4.27 5.38
CA ALA A 66 12.99 3.66 5.44
C ALA A 66 12.64 3.24 6.88
N LEU A 67 13.53 2.53 7.56
CA LEU A 67 13.34 2.09 8.95
C LEU A 67 13.24 3.26 9.93
N ALA A 68 14.05 4.30 9.75
CA ALA A 68 13.94 5.51 10.57
C ALA A 68 12.58 6.21 10.39
N LEU A 69 12.07 6.27 9.16
CA LEU A 69 10.72 6.80 8.91
C LEU A 69 9.65 5.92 9.55
N LEU A 70 9.75 4.59 9.44
CA LEU A 70 8.79 3.68 10.06
C LEU A 70 8.83 3.75 11.60
N GLU A 71 10.00 3.99 12.19
CA GLU A 71 10.14 4.20 13.65
C GLU A 71 9.46 5.51 14.08
N GLN A 72 9.61 6.59 13.29
CA GLN A 72 8.93 7.87 13.54
C GLN A 72 7.41 7.73 13.48
N GLU A 73 6.89 6.93 12.54
CA GLU A 73 5.47 6.61 12.42
C GLU A 73 5.02 5.51 13.42
N ARG A 74 5.91 5.04 14.29
CA ARG A 74 5.66 3.99 15.30
C ARG A 74 5.15 2.66 14.71
N LEU A 75 5.54 2.36 13.47
CA LEU A 75 5.25 1.10 12.77
C LEU A 75 6.32 0.03 13.02
N VAL A 76 7.53 0.46 13.40
CA VAL A 76 8.60 -0.43 13.84
C VAL A 76 9.30 0.08 15.10
N ALA A 77 9.82 -0.82 15.92
CA ALA A 77 10.73 -0.49 17.02
C ALA A 77 12.15 -0.93 16.66
N LEU A 78 13.10 0.02 16.73
CA LEU A 78 14.52 -0.25 16.52
C LEU A 78 15.24 -0.54 17.85
N ASN A 79 16.44 -1.11 17.75
CA ASN A 79 17.22 -1.50 18.92
C ASN A 79 18.09 -0.34 19.42
N GLY A 80 17.92 0.01 20.70
CA GLY A 80 18.75 1.02 21.37
C GLY A 80 18.55 2.45 20.86
N ARG A 81 19.49 3.33 21.22
CA ARG A 81 19.46 4.76 20.87
C ARG A 81 20.15 5.04 19.54
N THR A 82 19.93 6.23 18.98
CA THR A 82 20.67 6.72 17.81
C THR A 82 22.18 6.55 18.00
N GLY A 83 22.84 5.95 17.00
CA GLY A 83 24.28 5.66 17.03
C GLY A 83 24.66 4.27 17.57
N PHE A 84 23.71 3.51 18.12
CA PHE A 84 23.98 2.14 18.58
C PHE A 84 24.34 1.20 17.40
N ARG A 85 25.42 0.42 17.56
CA ARG A 85 25.84 -0.57 16.54
C ARG A 85 24.79 -1.67 16.45
N GLY A 86 24.30 -1.96 15.23
CA GLY A 86 23.24 -2.95 15.01
C GLY A 86 21.83 -2.46 15.33
N ARG A 87 21.63 -1.14 15.51
CA ARG A 87 20.31 -0.53 15.79
C ARG A 87 19.20 -0.98 14.84
N TYR A 88 19.52 -1.13 13.56
CA TYR A 88 18.58 -1.43 12.50
C TYR A 88 18.43 -2.93 12.23
N ASP A 89 19.25 -3.76 12.86
CA ASP A 89 19.12 -5.21 12.80
C ASP A 89 18.01 -5.65 13.75
N HIS A 90 17.28 -6.71 13.39
CA HIS A 90 16.21 -7.30 14.22
C HIS A 90 15.16 -6.29 14.70
N PHE A 91 14.77 -5.32 13.84
CA PHE A 91 13.69 -4.38 14.16
C PHE A 91 12.39 -5.15 14.39
N ARG A 92 11.56 -4.69 15.34
CA ARG A 92 10.27 -5.31 15.64
C ARG A 92 9.15 -4.59 14.91
N LEU A 93 8.24 -5.35 14.29
CA LEU A 93 7.01 -4.80 13.74
C LEU A 93 6.06 -4.43 14.87
N LEU A 94 5.36 -3.31 14.71
CA LEU A 94 4.36 -2.81 15.65
C LEU A 94 2.97 -2.84 15.02
N GLN A 95 1.92 -2.88 15.84
CA GLN A 95 0.53 -2.82 15.36
C GLN A 95 0.22 -1.48 14.69
N GLU A 96 -0.60 -1.53 13.64
CA GLU A 96 -1.02 -0.40 12.79
C GLU A 96 -2.18 0.41 13.39
N ASP A 97 -2.69 0.01 14.55
CA ASP A 97 -3.96 0.50 15.11
C ASP A 97 -3.92 1.95 15.63
N GLY A 98 -2.77 2.62 15.47
CA GLY A 98 -2.65 4.05 15.71
C GLY A 98 -2.92 4.47 17.15
N LYS A 99 -2.95 3.52 18.11
CA LYS A 99 -3.16 3.79 19.55
C LYS A 99 -1.99 4.59 20.13
N THR A 100 -1.99 5.87 19.79
CA THR A 100 -1.11 6.91 20.27
C THR A 100 -1.48 7.22 21.71
N GLY A 101 -0.93 6.44 22.65
CA GLY A 101 -1.18 6.70 24.07
C GLY A 101 -0.67 5.63 25.02
N GLN A 102 -0.43 4.41 24.55
CA GLN A 102 0.25 3.43 25.37
C GLN A 102 1.78 3.63 25.28
N PRO A 103 2.51 3.60 26.42
CA PRO A 103 3.96 3.81 26.46
C PRO A 103 4.77 2.73 25.72
N TRP A 104 4.14 1.59 25.46
CA TRP A 104 4.60 0.46 24.69
C TRP A 104 3.72 0.29 23.44
N ALA A 105 4.29 0.46 22.25
CA ALA A 105 3.59 0.04 21.04
C ALA A 105 3.51 -1.50 21.04
N SER A 106 2.31 -2.04 20.84
CA SER A 106 2.10 -3.49 20.83
C SER A 106 2.86 -4.14 19.67
N PRO A 107 3.56 -5.26 19.89
CA PRO A 107 4.15 -6.04 18.81
C PRO A 107 3.08 -6.41 17.77
N TYR A 108 3.46 -6.37 16.50
CA TYR A 108 2.58 -6.80 15.42
C TYR A 108 2.15 -8.26 15.62
N THR A 109 0.85 -8.49 15.54
CA THR A 109 0.22 -9.80 15.57
C THR A 109 -0.53 -10.01 14.27
N ILE A 110 -0.40 -11.19 13.68
CA ILE A 110 -1.12 -11.52 12.45
C ILE A 110 -2.64 -11.48 12.74
N PRO A 111 -3.42 -10.64 12.02
CA PRO A 111 -4.84 -10.49 12.28
C PRO A 111 -5.60 -11.81 12.24
N LEU A 112 -6.52 -11.98 13.18
CA LEU A 112 -7.52 -13.05 13.10
C LEU A 112 -8.60 -12.67 12.08
N THR A 113 -9.27 -13.66 11.48
CA THR A 113 -10.32 -13.42 10.48
C THR A 113 -11.49 -12.58 11.03
N ASN A 114 -11.66 -12.55 12.35
CA ASN A 114 -12.73 -11.86 13.05
C ASN A 114 -12.18 -10.78 14.02
N ASP A 115 -10.98 -10.26 13.78
CA ASP A 115 -10.43 -9.21 14.64
C ASP A 115 -11.27 -7.93 14.47
N ILE A 116 -12.10 -7.64 15.48
CA ILE A 116 -12.96 -6.46 15.55
C ILE A 116 -12.33 -5.56 16.61
N SER A 117 -11.69 -4.46 16.19
CA SER A 117 -11.07 -3.53 17.14
C SER A 117 -12.12 -2.89 18.06
N PRO A 118 -11.86 -2.79 19.38
CA PRO A 118 -12.77 -2.14 20.31
C PRO A 118 -12.83 -0.63 20.09
N ILE A 119 -13.96 -0.17 19.54
CA ILE A 119 -14.68 1.11 19.70
C ILE A 119 -13.81 2.36 19.98
N ASP A 120 -13.70 3.25 18.98
CA ASP A 120 -13.35 4.66 19.17
C ASP A 120 -14.59 5.54 19.48
N PRO A 121 -14.45 6.62 20.28
CA PRO A 121 -15.56 7.50 20.67
C PRO A 121 -16.14 8.28 19.48
N ALA A 122 -17.48 8.38 19.46
CA ALA A 122 -18.28 8.67 18.27
C ALA A 122 -18.32 10.13 17.78
N TRP A 123 -17.61 11.09 18.39
CA TRP A 123 -17.81 12.53 18.15
C TRP A 123 -16.69 13.25 17.38
N ILE A 124 -15.68 12.52 16.91
CA ILE A 124 -14.79 12.93 15.81
C ILE A 124 -14.77 11.75 14.83
N ARG A 125 -15.62 11.70 13.79
CA ARG A 125 -15.62 10.55 12.86
C ARG A 125 -15.08 10.87 11.46
N PRO A 126 -13.81 10.54 11.16
CA PRO A 126 -13.47 9.57 10.11
C PRO A 126 -14.31 8.29 10.31
N PRO A 127 -14.58 7.43 9.30
CA PRO A 127 -15.46 6.27 9.48
C PRO A 127 -14.89 5.29 10.51
N GLY A 128 -15.28 5.47 11.78
CA GLY A 128 -14.97 4.57 12.88
C GLY A 128 -15.61 3.20 12.65
N PRO A 129 -15.07 2.13 13.24
CA PRO A 129 -15.58 0.78 13.07
C PRO A 129 -17.08 0.74 13.38
N VAL A 130 -17.88 0.40 12.37
CA VAL A 130 -19.22 -0.12 12.59
C VAL A 130 -19.01 -1.51 13.17
N SER A 131 -19.62 -1.78 14.32
CA SER A 131 -19.53 -3.07 15.01
C SER A 131 -19.63 -4.24 14.01
N GLY A 132 -18.63 -5.11 13.99
CA GLY A 132 -18.62 -6.31 13.13
C GLY A 132 -17.93 -6.16 11.77
N ARG A 133 -17.13 -5.12 11.51
CA ARG A 133 -16.35 -5.00 10.26
C ARG A 133 -14.86 -5.26 10.45
N SER A 134 -14.27 -5.96 9.49
CA SER A 134 -12.83 -6.24 9.41
C SER A 134 -12.04 -4.94 9.48
N THR A 135 -11.13 -4.85 10.45
CA THR A 135 -10.20 -3.72 10.59
C THR A 135 -8.98 -3.84 9.70
N ALA A 136 -8.88 -4.93 8.93
CA ALA A 136 -7.76 -5.22 8.05
C ALA A 136 -8.17 -5.12 6.58
N VAL A 137 -7.29 -4.50 5.78
CA VAL A 137 -7.31 -4.57 4.32
C VAL A 137 -6.71 -5.91 3.89
N THR A 138 -7.39 -6.61 2.99
CA THR A 138 -6.89 -7.88 2.41
C THR A 138 -6.19 -7.62 1.09
N LEU A 139 -4.95 -8.09 0.95
CA LEU A 139 -4.23 -8.13 -0.31
C LEU A 139 -4.04 -9.57 -0.78
N PRO A 140 -4.15 -9.86 -2.08
CA PRO A 140 -3.82 -11.19 -2.59
C PRO A 140 -2.31 -11.45 -2.49
N ALA A 141 -1.91 -12.68 -2.20
CA ALA A 141 -0.48 -13.04 -2.13
C ALA A 141 0.26 -12.76 -3.45
N THR A 142 -0.45 -12.83 -4.59
CA THR A 142 0.08 -12.52 -5.92
C THR A 142 0.56 -11.08 -6.07
N PHE A 143 0.09 -10.14 -5.23
CA PHE A 143 0.67 -8.80 -5.11
C PHE A 143 2.17 -8.82 -4.78
N PHE A 144 2.58 -9.72 -3.89
CA PHE A 144 3.97 -9.89 -3.50
C PHE A 144 4.70 -10.83 -4.46
N LEU A 145 4.10 -11.99 -4.74
CA LEU A 145 4.75 -13.06 -5.50
C LEU A 145 5.01 -12.69 -6.97
N ASN A 146 4.18 -11.84 -7.57
CA ASN A 146 4.38 -11.37 -8.95
C ASN A 146 5.09 -10.02 -9.04
N GLY A 147 5.63 -9.51 -7.92
CA GLY A 147 6.50 -8.33 -7.88
C GLY A 147 5.78 -6.97 -7.93
N TRP A 148 4.46 -6.92 -7.74
CA TRP A 148 3.70 -5.66 -7.76
C TRP A 148 4.12 -4.68 -6.67
N VAL A 149 4.46 -5.20 -5.49
CA VAL A 149 5.07 -4.40 -4.41
C VAL A 149 6.38 -3.73 -4.84
N HIS A 150 7.09 -4.23 -5.85
CA HIS A 150 8.36 -3.64 -6.29
C HIS A 150 8.22 -2.60 -7.39
N VAL A 151 7.20 -2.71 -8.23
CA VAL A 151 7.03 -1.84 -9.40
C VAL A 151 6.06 -0.69 -9.15
N LEU A 152 5.05 -0.88 -8.29
CA LEU A 152 4.13 0.21 -7.97
C LEU A 152 4.82 1.24 -7.10
N SER A 153 4.58 2.51 -7.40
CA SER A 153 4.95 3.63 -6.55
C SER A 153 4.20 3.60 -5.22
N ALA A 154 4.73 4.32 -4.23
CA ALA A 154 4.04 4.47 -2.95
C ALA A 154 2.66 5.13 -3.10
N ALA A 155 2.49 6.02 -4.10
CA ALA A 155 1.23 6.70 -4.38
C ALA A 155 0.17 5.75 -4.96
N GLU A 156 0.56 4.86 -5.86
CA GLU A 156 -0.31 3.81 -6.42
C GLU A 156 -0.73 2.81 -5.34
N ILE A 157 0.21 2.31 -4.53
CA ILE A 157 -0.11 1.41 -3.41
C ILE A 157 -1.05 2.09 -2.42
N THR A 158 -0.77 3.33 -2.04
CA THR A 158 -1.62 4.09 -1.10
C THR A 158 -3.04 4.25 -1.65
N THR A 159 -3.16 4.59 -2.93
CA THR A 159 -4.46 4.73 -3.60
C THR A 159 -5.20 3.39 -3.67
N TYR A 160 -4.50 2.30 -4.00
CA TYR A 160 -5.08 0.96 -4.04
C TYR A 160 -5.58 0.50 -2.67
N LEU A 161 -4.78 0.66 -1.62
CA LEU A 161 -5.16 0.33 -0.25
C LEU A 161 -6.38 1.13 0.23
N MET A 162 -6.45 2.42 -0.11
CA MET A 162 -7.62 3.26 0.16
C MET A 162 -8.88 2.68 -0.51
N LEU A 163 -8.79 2.24 -1.77
CA LEU A 163 -9.93 1.64 -2.47
C LEU A 163 -10.34 0.30 -1.85
N CYS A 164 -9.39 -0.55 -1.45
CA CYS A 164 -9.70 -1.80 -0.75
C CYS A 164 -10.40 -1.54 0.60
N ASP A 165 -9.93 -0.55 1.37
CA ASP A 165 -10.55 -0.15 2.63
C ASP A 165 -11.98 0.36 2.41
N LEU A 166 -12.21 1.20 1.40
CA LEU A 166 -13.54 1.66 1.02
C LEU A 166 -14.46 0.50 0.59
N GLU A 167 -13.97 -0.47 -0.18
CA GLU A 167 -14.77 -1.65 -0.57
C GLU A 167 -15.11 -2.54 0.62
N ALA A 168 -14.17 -2.73 1.55
CA ALA A 168 -14.39 -3.48 2.78
C ALA A 168 -15.40 -2.78 3.71
N ARG A 169 -15.34 -1.45 3.79
CA ARG A 169 -16.26 -0.63 4.60
C ARG A 169 -17.65 -0.50 3.98
N TYR A 170 -17.76 -0.49 2.66
CA TYR A 170 -19.03 -0.33 1.95
C TYR A 170 -19.30 -1.51 0.99
N PRO A 171 -19.59 -2.73 1.49
CA PRO A 171 -19.82 -3.90 0.65
C PRO A 171 -20.95 -3.72 -0.36
N GLU A 172 -22.01 -2.98 0.01
CA GLU A 172 -23.11 -2.67 -0.89
C GLU A 172 -22.69 -1.73 -2.03
N ALA A 173 -21.76 -0.80 -1.76
CA ALA A 173 -21.21 0.09 -2.77
C ALA A 173 -20.23 -0.63 -3.71
N ARG A 174 -19.63 -1.76 -3.29
CA ARG A 174 -18.71 -2.56 -4.13
C ARG A 174 -19.34 -2.95 -5.47
N ARG A 175 -20.65 -3.26 -5.48
CA ARG A 175 -21.39 -3.56 -6.71
C ARG A 175 -21.43 -2.39 -7.69
N GLY A 176 -21.59 -1.16 -7.20
CA GLY A 176 -21.63 0.06 -8.01
C GLY A 176 -20.31 0.83 -8.08
N GLY A 177 -19.22 0.29 -7.52
CA GLY A 177 -17.94 0.95 -7.31
C GLY A 177 -17.92 1.92 -6.13
N VAL A 178 -16.74 2.03 -5.52
CA VAL A 178 -16.45 2.97 -4.44
C VAL A 178 -15.80 4.24 -4.98
N TYR A 179 -15.93 5.33 -4.24
CA TYR A 179 -15.26 6.59 -4.55
C TYR A 179 -14.94 7.35 -3.28
N ALA A 180 -14.01 8.28 -3.37
CA ALA A 180 -13.74 9.24 -2.31
C ALA A 180 -13.64 10.66 -2.90
N ASN A 181 -14.48 11.57 -2.39
CA ASN A 181 -14.41 12.98 -2.74
C ASN A 181 -13.20 13.66 -2.08
N ASP A 182 -12.88 14.89 -2.48
CA ASP A 182 -11.69 15.60 -2.02
C ASP A 182 -11.63 15.72 -0.48
N PRO A 183 -12.69 16.17 0.22
CA PRO A 183 -12.71 16.22 1.68
C PRO A 183 -12.48 14.86 2.35
N GLN A 184 -13.08 13.79 1.83
CA GLN A 184 -12.93 12.43 2.38
C GLN A 184 -11.49 11.93 2.24
N ARG A 185 -10.87 12.10 1.07
CA ARG A 185 -9.50 11.60 0.83
C ARG A 185 -8.48 12.29 1.73
N GLU A 186 -8.57 13.60 1.86
CA GLU A 186 -7.63 14.38 2.65
C GLU A 186 -7.85 14.17 4.15
N THR A 187 -9.10 14.20 4.60
CA THR A 187 -9.42 14.08 6.04
C THR A 187 -9.20 12.67 6.55
N TRP A 188 -9.55 11.63 5.78
CA TRP A 188 -9.53 10.25 6.29
C TRP A 188 -8.21 9.53 6.00
N TYR A 189 -7.58 9.82 4.88
CA TYR A 189 -6.38 9.09 4.44
C TYR A 189 -5.14 9.99 4.28
N GLY A 190 -5.27 11.31 4.41
CA GLY A 190 -4.19 12.24 4.10
C GLY A 190 -3.77 12.19 2.63
N ILE A 191 -4.67 11.75 1.73
CA ILE A 191 -4.38 11.55 0.31
C ILE A 191 -4.80 12.81 -0.47
N HIS A 192 -3.80 13.56 -0.91
CA HIS A 192 -4.00 14.70 -1.80
C HIS A 192 -4.29 14.27 -3.25
N ARG A 193 -4.74 15.24 -4.05
CA ARG A 193 -5.13 15.04 -5.47
C ARG A 193 -4.04 14.34 -6.29
N ASP A 194 -2.77 14.71 -6.13
CA ASP A 194 -1.68 14.15 -6.94
C ASP A 194 -1.44 12.67 -6.64
N VAL A 195 -1.53 12.27 -5.37
CA VAL A 195 -1.45 10.86 -4.97
C VAL A 195 -2.64 10.11 -5.54
N TYR A 196 -3.85 10.66 -5.39
CA TYR A 196 -5.08 10.03 -5.86
C TYR A 196 -5.10 9.83 -7.38
N ALA A 197 -4.50 10.74 -8.17
CA ALA A 197 -4.41 10.63 -9.62
C ALA A 197 -3.72 9.34 -10.11
N SER A 198 -2.96 8.67 -9.24
CA SER A 198 -2.39 7.33 -9.48
C SER A 198 -3.43 6.26 -9.86
N HIS A 199 -4.72 6.51 -9.59
CA HIS A 199 -5.81 5.65 -10.08
C HIS A 199 -5.78 5.44 -11.61
N GLN A 200 -5.20 6.37 -12.38
CA GLN A 200 -5.08 6.24 -13.83
C GLN A 200 -4.13 5.10 -14.22
N GLN A 201 -2.96 5.02 -13.59
CA GLN A 201 -1.99 3.96 -13.84
C GLN A 201 -2.49 2.62 -13.31
N LEU A 202 -3.10 2.60 -12.12
CA LEU A 202 -3.75 1.41 -11.58
C LEU A 202 -4.81 0.84 -12.54
N ALA A 203 -5.58 1.71 -13.21
CA ALA A 203 -6.56 1.30 -14.20
C ALA A 203 -5.90 0.78 -15.49
N ALA A 204 -4.84 1.44 -15.96
CA ALA A 204 -4.06 0.98 -17.12
C ALA A 204 -3.46 -0.42 -16.89
N TYR A 205 -2.93 -0.67 -15.69
CA TYR A 205 -2.38 -1.98 -15.31
C TYR A 205 -3.44 -3.08 -15.08
N GLY A 206 -4.73 -2.74 -15.17
CA GLY A 206 -5.82 -3.68 -14.91
C GLY A 206 -5.96 -4.08 -13.43
N LEU A 207 -5.43 -3.27 -12.50
CA LEU A 207 -5.54 -3.52 -11.07
C LEU A 207 -6.83 -2.96 -10.46
N ILE A 208 -7.40 -1.95 -11.12
CA ILE A 208 -8.72 -1.41 -10.80
C ILE A 208 -9.52 -1.21 -12.08
N GLU A 209 -10.83 -1.33 -11.97
CA GLU A 209 -11.79 -0.96 -13.00
C GLU A 209 -12.31 0.46 -12.69
N ARG A 210 -12.17 1.38 -13.63
CA ARG A 210 -12.84 2.69 -13.55
C ARG A 210 -14.26 2.52 -14.10
N LEU A 211 -15.25 2.67 -13.24
CA LEU A 211 -16.65 2.65 -13.62
C LEU A 211 -17.05 4.07 -14.03
N ASP A 212 -17.41 4.22 -15.31
CA ASP A 212 -17.74 5.52 -15.87
C ASP A 212 -19.02 6.08 -15.25
N ALA A 213 -18.97 7.36 -14.89
CA ALA A 213 -20.16 8.15 -14.64
C ALA A 213 -20.58 8.76 -15.98
N PRO A 214 -21.81 8.53 -16.48
CA PRO A 214 -22.24 8.95 -17.82
C PRO A 214 -22.18 10.47 -18.09
N ALA A 215 -21.85 11.28 -17.09
CA ALA A 215 -21.73 12.73 -17.17
C ALA A 215 -20.29 13.28 -17.21
N ARG A 216 -19.24 12.44 -17.34
CA ARG A 216 -17.84 12.88 -17.44
C ARG A 216 -17.16 12.45 -18.75
N ARG A 217 -16.26 13.30 -19.26
CA ARG A 217 -15.41 12.97 -20.42
C ARG A 217 -14.24 12.06 -20.02
N PRO A 218 -13.67 11.25 -20.94
CA PRO A 218 -12.58 10.32 -20.64
C PRO A 218 -11.32 10.95 -20.03
N ASP A 219 -11.10 12.24 -20.28
CA ASP A 219 -10.00 13.08 -19.78
C ASP A 219 -10.24 13.65 -18.36
N GLY A 220 -11.37 13.32 -17.74
CA GLY A 220 -11.75 13.85 -16.42
C GLY A 220 -12.35 15.25 -16.44
N THR A 221 -12.41 15.90 -17.60
CA THR A 221 -13.02 17.22 -17.76
C THR A 221 -14.54 17.13 -17.86
N ILE A 222 -15.19 18.22 -17.50
CA ILE A 222 -16.65 18.33 -17.54
C ILE A 222 -17.02 18.97 -18.88
N ALA A 223 -18.00 18.41 -19.59
CA ALA A 223 -18.59 19.09 -20.73
C ALA A 223 -19.27 20.39 -20.25
N ARG A 224 -18.89 21.54 -20.81
CA ARG A 224 -19.56 22.82 -20.52
C ARG A 224 -21.06 22.68 -20.82
N GLY A 225 -21.91 22.77 -19.80
CA GLY A 225 -23.37 22.70 -19.95
C GLY A 225 -24.08 21.68 -19.06
N ALA A 226 -23.37 20.79 -18.37
CA ALA A 226 -23.97 20.02 -17.27
C ALA A 226 -24.31 21.01 -16.13
N GLY A 227 -25.60 21.29 -15.93
CA GLY A 227 -26.11 22.24 -14.93
C GLY A 227 -25.65 21.91 -13.50
N GLN A 228 -26.15 22.65 -12.50
CA GLN A 228 -25.83 22.54 -11.06
C GLN A 228 -26.08 21.15 -10.41
N GLN A 229 -26.18 20.08 -11.18
CA GLN A 229 -26.21 18.71 -10.71
C GLN A 229 -24.80 18.30 -10.29
N MET A 230 -24.59 18.16 -8.98
CA MET A 230 -23.33 17.76 -8.37
C MET A 230 -22.86 16.41 -8.97
N LEU A 231 -21.96 16.48 -9.96
CA LEU A 231 -21.52 15.28 -10.68
C LEU A 231 -20.68 14.40 -9.76
N GLN A 232 -21.11 13.15 -9.64
CA GLN A 232 -20.48 12.15 -8.79
C GLN A 232 -19.00 11.94 -9.18
N PRO A 233 -18.09 11.75 -8.21
CA PRO A 233 -16.71 11.35 -8.48
C PRO A 233 -16.66 10.04 -9.28
N TYR A 234 -15.55 9.80 -9.99
CA TYR A 234 -15.30 8.50 -10.60
C TYR A 234 -15.40 7.40 -9.56
N ARG A 235 -16.05 6.30 -9.95
CA ARG A 235 -16.17 5.12 -9.12
C ARG A 235 -15.18 4.09 -9.58
N PHE A 236 -14.65 3.33 -8.64
CA PHE A 236 -13.63 2.34 -8.88
C PHE A 236 -14.02 1.02 -8.26
N ARG A 237 -13.56 -0.06 -8.88
CA ARG A 237 -13.62 -1.40 -8.33
C ARG A 237 -12.24 -2.01 -8.33
N THR A 238 -11.85 -2.67 -7.26
CA THR A 238 -10.57 -3.38 -7.19
C THR A 238 -10.65 -4.72 -7.91
N LEU A 239 -9.62 -5.04 -8.70
CA LEU A 239 -9.54 -6.28 -9.48
C LEU A 239 -8.43 -7.16 -8.92
N SER A 240 -8.76 -8.06 -7.98
CA SER A 240 -7.75 -8.92 -7.34
C SER A 240 -7.02 -9.82 -8.35
N GLY A 241 -7.70 -10.27 -9.41
CA GLY A 241 -7.09 -11.07 -10.48
C GLY A 241 -6.08 -10.29 -11.34
N GLY A 242 -6.10 -8.96 -11.29
CA GLY A 242 -5.10 -8.13 -11.97
C GLY A 242 -3.68 -8.34 -11.44
N PHE A 243 -3.52 -8.91 -10.24
CA PHE A 243 -2.22 -9.24 -9.67
C PHE A 243 -1.66 -10.59 -10.12
N ASP A 244 -2.44 -11.42 -10.82
CA ASP A 244 -2.01 -12.78 -11.21
C ASP A 244 -1.00 -12.77 -12.37
N GLN A 245 -0.89 -11.64 -13.07
CA GLN A 245 0.12 -11.40 -14.10
C GLN A 245 1.45 -10.87 -13.51
N SER A 246 2.53 -11.06 -14.27
CA SER A 246 3.86 -10.50 -13.95
C SER A 246 3.83 -8.97 -13.94
N ALA A 247 4.20 -8.38 -12.81
CA ALA A 247 4.17 -6.92 -12.65
C ALA A 247 5.16 -6.21 -13.58
N LEU A 248 6.39 -6.74 -13.65
CA LEU A 248 7.45 -6.17 -14.50
C LEU A 248 7.04 -6.19 -15.98
N THR A 249 6.50 -7.31 -16.45
CA THR A 249 6.05 -7.46 -17.84
C THR A 249 4.92 -6.48 -18.15
N THR A 250 3.94 -6.37 -17.26
CA THR A 250 2.77 -5.49 -17.43
C THR A 250 3.18 -4.02 -17.49
N VAL A 251 4.04 -3.58 -16.57
CA VAL A 251 4.51 -2.19 -16.52
C VAL A 251 5.43 -1.90 -17.73
N ALA A 252 6.33 -2.82 -18.09
CA ALA A 252 7.20 -2.65 -19.25
C ALA A 252 6.40 -2.47 -20.55
N HIS A 253 5.33 -3.25 -20.76
CA HIS A 253 4.44 -3.08 -21.92
C HIS A 253 3.74 -1.72 -21.99
N HIS A 254 3.46 -1.09 -20.84
CA HIS A 254 2.84 0.23 -20.79
C HIS A 254 3.84 1.38 -20.94
N LEU A 255 5.12 1.15 -20.60
CA LEU A 255 6.21 2.10 -20.80
C LEU A 255 6.70 2.09 -22.26
N ASP A 256 6.76 0.91 -22.87
CA ASP A 256 7.15 0.68 -24.26
C ASP A 256 5.94 0.15 -25.06
N PRO A 257 4.97 1.02 -25.43
CA PRO A 257 3.86 0.57 -26.25
C PRO A 257 4.40 -0.01 -27.57
N PRO A 258 3.82 -1.12 -28.07
CA PRO A 258 4.28 -1.74 -29.31
C PRO A 258 4.28 -0.70 -30.43
N ARG A 259 5.41 -0.59 -31.15
CA ARG A 259 5.64 0.39 -32.22
C ARG A 259 4.73 0.23 -33.45
N ASP A 260 3.88 -0.80 -33.46
CA ASP A 260 3.07 -1.20 -34.62
C ASP A 260 1.56 -1.05 -34.37
N ALA A 261 1.12 0.11 -33.89
CA ALA A 261 -0.29 0.50 -34.02
C ALA A 261 -0.43 1.42 -35.25
N PRO A 262 -1.12 1.01 -36.33
CA PRO A 262 -1.37 1.89 -37.45
C PRO A 262 -2.20 3.08 -36.97
N ASP A 263 -1.78 4.27 -37.38
CA ASP A 263 -2.39 5.56 -37.07
C ASP A 263 -3.83 5.61 -37.65
N SER A 264 -4.80 5.12 -36.88
CA SER A 264 -6.21 5.30 -37.19
C SER A 264 -6.71 6.61 -36.60
N ARG A 265 -6.25 7.71 -37.19
CA ARG A 265 -6.99 8.97 -37.26
C ARG A 265 -7.59 9.09 -38.67
N GLN A 266 -8.88 8.79 -38.76
CA GLN A 266 -9.79 9.40 -39.73
C GLN A 266 -10.90 10.10 -38.95
#